data_AF-A0A7X8GSC4-F1
#
_entry.id   AF-A0A7X8GSC4-F1
#
_cell.length_a   1.000
_cell.length_b   1.000
_cell.length_c   1.000
_cell.angle_alpha   90.00
_cell.angle_beta   90.00
_cell.angle_gamma   90.00
#
_symmetry.space_group_name_H-M   'P 1'
#
loop_
_entity.id
_entity.type
_entity.pdbx_description
1 polymer ?
#
loop_
_entity_poly.entity_id
_entity_poly.type
_entity_poly.pdbx_seq_one_letter_code
_entity_poly.pdbx_strand_id
1 'polypeptide(L)'
;MEHEIRRKAEERVERRISFYMHLASYFVINTAIFFVWFFVTDHGKGFPWFVIPLAGWGIGVIAHFFNVFVFHGLRERLIEREMERIQQKKKKKD
;
A
#
# COMPACT_ATOMS: atom_id res chain seq x y z
N MET A 1 -17.36 -10.04 20.97
CA MET A 1 -17.76 -9.39 19.70
C MET A 1 -17.19 -7.99 19.56
N GLU A 2 -17.32 -7.10 20.55
CA GLU A 2 -16.77 -5.72 20.48
C GLU A 2 -15.24 -5.68 20.31
N HIS A 3 -14.48 -6.50 21.05
CA HIS A 3 -13.02 -6.60 20.92
C HIS A 3 -12.55 -7.03 19.52
N GLU A 4 -13.31 -7.90 18.83
CA GLU A 4 -12.97 -8.35 17.49
C GLU A 4 -13.21 -7.28 16.42
N ILE A 5 -14.32 -6.53 16.55
CA ILE A 5 -14.64 -5.43 15.65
C ILE A 5 -13.59 -4.33 15.79
N ARG A 6 -13.20 -4.01 17.03
CA ARG A 6 -12.16 -3.02 17.32
C ARG A 6 -10.80 -3.42 16.76
N ARG A 7 -10.38 -4.68 16.97
CA ARG A 7 -9.12 -5.19 16.41
C ARG A 7 -9.09 -5.11 14.88
N LYS A 8 -10.18 -5.50 14.20
CA LYS A 8 -10.28 -5.38 12.73
C LYS A 8 -10.22 -3.92 12.26
N ALA A 9 -10.82 -3.00 13.01
CA ALA A 9 -10.75 -1.58 12.71
C ALA A 9 -9.32 -1.03 12.88
N GLU A 10 -8.65 -1.36 13.99
CA GLU A 10 -7.26 -0.98 14.27
C GLU A 10 -6.31 -1.49 13.18
N GLU A 11 -6.40 -2.78 12.83
CA GLU A 11 -5.62 -3.39 11.76
C GLU A 11 -5.79 -2.68 10.40
N ARG A 12 -7.01 -2.26 10.06
CA ARG A 12 -7.29 -1.53 8.80
C ARG A 12 -6.69 -0.13 8.83
N VAL A 13 -6.74 0.54 9.97
CA VAL A 13 -6.17 1.89 10.15
C VAL A 13 -4.65 1.83 10.10
N GLU A 14 -4.03 0.88 10.80
CA GLU A 14 -2.58 0.73 10.86
C GLU A 14 -1.98 0.44 9.47
N ARG A 15 -2.62 -0.39 8.66
CA ARG A 15 -2.22 -0.60 7.25
C ARG A 15 -2.25 0.68 6.42
N ARG A 16 -3.27 1.52 6.61
CA ARG A 16 -3.36 2.82 5.91
C ARG A 16 -2.29 3.78 6.38
N ILE A 17 -2.05 3.86 7.69
CA ILE A 17 -0.99 4.69 8.28
C ILE A 17 0.37 4.25 7.73
N SER A 18 0.66 2.96 7.71
CA SER A 18 1.90 2.41 7.16
C SER A 18 2.10 2.80 5.68
N PHE A 19 1.04 2.70 4.87
CA PHE A 19 1.05 3.17 3.48
C PHE A 19 1.36 4.68 3.39
N TYR A 20 0.69 5.52 4.19
CA TYR A 20 0.92 6.96 4.17
C TYR A 20 2.32 7.35 4.63
N MET A 21 2.86 6.65 5.64
CA MET A 21 4.24 6.85 6.08
C MET A 21 5.23 6.53 4.96
N HIS A 22 5.05 5.38 4.29
CA HIS A 22 5.90 5.00 3.16
C HIS A 22 5.79 5.99 2.00
N LEU A 23 4.58 6.45 1.68
CA LEU A 23 4.32 7.46 0.66
C LEU A 23 4.96 8.82 1.02
N ALA A 24 4.85 9.25 2.27
CA ALA A 24 5.48 10.46 2.77
C ALA A 24 7.01 10.37 2.67
N SER A 25 7.61 9.26 3.12
CA SER A 25 9.04 9.00 2.96
C SER A 25 9.46 9.02 1.49
N TYR A 26 8.66 8.42 0.60
CA TYR A 26 8.91 8.46 -0.84
C TYR A 26 8.99 9.90 -1.36
N PHE A 27 8.03 10.76 -1.02
CA PHE A 27 8.05 12.17 -1.46
C PHE A 27 9.23 12.95 -0.86
N VAL A 28 9.49 12.80 0.44
CA VAL A 28 10.60 13.50 1.12
C VAL A 28 11.94 13.13 0.50
N ILE A 29 12.21 11.84 0.32
CA ILE A 29 13.47 11.35 -0.22
C ILE A 29 13.63 11.75 -1.69
N ASN A 30 12.61 11.55 -2.53
CA ASN A 30 12.70 11.92 -3.94
C ASN A 30 12.85 13.42 -4.14
N THR A 31 12.20 14.23 -3.30
CA THR A 31 12.36 15.69 -3.32
C THR A 31 13.79 16.08 -2.95
N ALA A 32 14.36 15.46 -1.92
CA ALA A 32 15.76 15.68 -1.54
C ALA A 32 16.73 15.27 -2.67
N ILE A 33 16.52 14.11 -3.31
CA ILE A 33 17.33 13.66 -4.45
C ILE A 33 17.20 14.62 -5.64
N PHE A 34 15.99 15.11 -5.93
CA PHE A 34 15.77 16.11 -6.97
C PHE A 34 16.57 17.39 -6.71
N PHE A 35 16.54 17.92 -5.49
CA PHE A 35 17.33 19.09 -5.13
C PHE A 35 18.83 18.83 -5.24
N VAL A 36 19.30 17.66 -4.79
CA VAL A 36 20.71 17.26 -4.97
C VAL A 36 21.07 17.26 -6.45
N TRP A 37 20.26 16.63 -7.31
CA TRP A 37 20.49 16.66 -8.75
C TRP A 37 20.53 18.10 -9.29
N PHE A 38 19.57 18.95 -8.93
CA PHE A 38 19.47 20.31 -9.43
C PHE A 38 20.68 21.18 -9.03
N PHE A 39 21.10 21.12 -7.77
CA PHE A 39 22.20 21.95 -7.27
C PHE A 39 23.58 21.42 -7.63
N VAL A 40 23.75 20.10 -7.72
CA VAL A 40 25.04 19.49 -8.07
C VAL A 40 25.29 19.55 -9.58
N THR A 41 24.24 19.48 -10.38
CA THR A 41 24.36 19.35 -11.84
C THR A 41 24.19 20.70 -12.55
N ASP A 42 24.99 21.72 -12.24
CA ASP A 42 24.97 23.06 -12.87
C ASP A 42 23.54 23.54 -13.24
N HIS A 43 22.63 23.52 -12.27
CA HIS A 43 21.20 23.85 -12.42
C HIS A 43 20.39 22.92 -13.34
N GLY A 44 20.68 21.61 -13.30
CA GLY A 44 19.98 20.58 -14.07
C GLY A 44 20.57 20.28 -15.46
N LYS A 45 21.82 20.67 -15.73
CA LYS A 45 22.52 20.37 -16.98
C LYS A 45 23.03 18.94 -17.01
N GLY A 46 22.23 18.03 -17.56
CA GLY A 46 22.65 16.65 -17.80
C GLY A 46 21.48 15.70 -17.72
N PHE A 47 21.78 14.40 -17.70
CA PHE A 47 20.76 13.38 -17.56
C PHE A 47 20.11 13.46 -16.16
N PRO A 48 18.78 13.53 -16.05
CA PRO A 48 18.07 13.56 -14.78
C PRO A 48 18.04 12.18 -14.11
N TRP A 49 19.17 11.78 -13.53
CA TRP A 49 19.34 10.45 -12.94
C TRP A 49 18.37 10.17 -11.78
N PHE A 50 17.80 11.21 -11.14
CA PHE A 50 16.78 11.07 -10.10
C PHE A 50 15.50 10.35 -10.60
N VAL A 51 15.26 10.32 -11.92
CA VAL A 51 14.13 9.61 -12.51
C VAL A 51 14.23 8.10 -12.26
N ILE A 52 15.43 7.54 -12.13
CA ILE A 52 15.66 6.11 -11.87
C ILE A 52 15.10 5.70 -10.49
N PRO A 53 15.53 6.28 -9.35
CA PRO A 53 14.94 5.94 -8.06
C PRO A 53 13.47 6.32 -7.98
N LEU A 54 13.05 7.42 -8.62
CA LEU A 54 11.66 7.85 -8.68
C LEU A 54 10.76 6.80 -9.34
N ALA A 55 11.15 6.29 -10.51
CA ALA A 55 10.40 5.25 -11.22
C ALA A 55 10.50 3.89 -10.50
N GLY A 56 11.71 3.48 -10.11
CA GLY A 56 11.93 2.18 -9.47
C GLY A 56 11.15 2.02 -8.17
N TRP A 57 11.24 3.00 -7.26
CA TRP A 57 10.50 2.96 -6.00
C TRP A 57 9.02 3.34 -6.19
N GLY A 58 8.71 4.17 -7.18
CA GLY A 58 7.32 4.56 -7.49
C GLY A 58 6.45 3.35 -7.82
N ILE A 59 6.99 2.36 -8.54
CA ILE A 59 6.29 1.09 -8.81
C ILE A 59 5.96 0.36 -7.51
N GLY A 60 6.88 0.33 -6.54
CA GLY A 60 6.67 -0.28 -5.23
C GLY A 60 5.56 0.40 -4.42
N VAL A 61 5.54 1.74 -4.43
CA VAL A 61 4.48 2.54 -3.79
C VAL A 61 3.11 2.27 -4.43
N ILE A 62 3.04 2.22 -5.75
CA ILE A 62 1.82 1.90 -6.49
C ILE A 62 1.36 0.47 -6.15
N ALA A 63 2.26 -0.51 -6.16
CA ALA A 63 1.93 -1.88 -5.77
C ALA A 63 1.39 -1.95 -4.33
N HIS A 64 2.00 -1.21 -3.40
CA HIS A 64 1.53 -1.13 -2.01
C HIS A 64 0.14 -0.48 -1.91
N PHE A 65 -0.13 0.56 -2.69
CA PHE A 65 -1.45 1.17 -2.79
C PHE A 65 -2.52 0.15 -3.21
N PHE A 66 -2.29 -0.58 -4.30
CA PHE A 66 -3.22 -1.62 -4.74
C PHE A 66 -3.43 -2.70 -3.67
N ASN A 67 -2.38 -3.08 -2.95
CA ASN A 67 -2.49 -4.05 -1.86
C ASN A 67 -3.39 -3.56 -0.71
N VAL A 68 -3.17 -2.33 -0.24
CA VAL A 68 -3.90 -1.77 0.91
C VAL A 68 -5.35 -1.42 0.56
N PHE A 69 -5.60 -0.85 -0.63
CA PHE A 69 -6.91 -0.30 -0.98
C PHE A 69 -7.77 -1.22 -1.85
N VAL A 70 -7.17 -2.07 -2.70
CA VAL A 70 -7.91 -2.91 -3.67
C VAL A 70 -7.94 -4.38 -3.23
N PHE A 71 -6.77 -5.00 -3.07
CA PHE A 71 -6.69 -6.43 -2.78
C PHE A 71 -7.23 -6.79 -1.40
N HIS A 72 -7.13 -5.89 -0.42
CA HIS A 72 -7.67 -6.15 0.91
C HIS A 72 -9.20 -6.34 0.92
N GLY A 73 -9.94 -5.46 0.25
CA GLY A 73 -11.40 -5.57 0.15
C GLY A 73 -11.85 -6.78 -0.66
N LEU A 74 -11.11 -7.12 -1.73
CA LEU A 74 -11.32 -8.35 -2.49
C LEU A 74 -11.10 -9.60 -1.63
N ARG A 75 -10.02 -9.62 -0.83
CA ARG A 75 -9.68 -10.73 0.06
C ARG A 75 -10.75 -10.95 1.12
N GLU A 76 -11.26 -9.90 1.76
CA GLU A 76 -12.35 -10.02 2.74
C GLU A 76 -13.62 -10.60 2.09
N ARG A 77 -14.01 -10.11 0.90
CA ARG A 77 -15.17 -10.66 0.18
C ARG A 77 -14.99 -12.13 -0.21
N LEU A 78 -13.80 -12.53 -0.62
CA LEU A 78 -13.47 -13.92 -0.95
C LEU A 78 -13.57 -14.82 0.29
N ILE A 79 -13.03 -14.36 1.42
CA ILE A 79 -13.10 -15.08 2.70
C ILE A 79 -14.56 -15.23 3.15
N GLU A 80 -15.37 -14.18 3.04
CA GLU A 80 -16.78 -14.21 3.43
C GLU A 80 -17.59 -15.19 2.59
N ARG A 81 -17.40 -15.18 1.25
CA ARG A 81 -18.01 -16.15 0.34
C ARG A 81 -17.63 -17.60 0.67
N GLU A 82 -16.36 -17.85 1.00
CA GLU A 82 -15.91 -19.19 1.32
C GLU A 82 -16.47 -19.66 2.67
N MET A 83 -16.59 -18.77 3.67
CA MET A 83 -17.26 -19.08 4.93
C MET A 83 -18.73 -19.45 4.72
N GLU A 84 -19.48 -18.71 3.90
CA GLU A 84 -20.86 -19.02 3.55
C GLU A 84 -20.99 -20.41 2.91
N ARG A 85 -20.11 -20.77 1.97
CA ARG A 85 -20.10 -22.10 1.34
C ARG A 85 -19.85 -23.21 2.34
N ILE A 86 -18.91 -23.04 3.27
CA ILE A 86 -18.61 -24.03 4.31
C ILE A 86 -19.81 -24.23 5.23
N GLN A 87 -20.49 -23.15 5.62
CA GLN A 87 -21.69 -23.21 6.46
C GLN A 87 -22.85 -23.91 5.74
N GLN A 88 -23.08 -23.60 4.46
CA GLN A 88 -24.09 -24.27 3.64
C GLN A 88 -23.82 -25.77 3.48
N LYS A 89 -22.55 -26.18 3.29
CA LYS A 89 -22.17 -27.59 3.22
C LYS A 89 -22.41 -28.34 4.53
N LYS A 90 -22.16 -27.72 5.69
CA LYS A 90 -22.48 -28.31 7.00
C LYS A 90 -23.99 -28.53 7.16
N LYS A 91 -24.79 -27.49 6.86
CA LYS A 91 -26.26 -27.53 7.00
C LYS A 91 -26.97 -28.52 6.07
N LYS A 92 -26.29 -29.00 5.02
CA LYS A 92 -26.81 -30.00 4.07
C LYS A 92 -26.40 -31.44 4.42
N LYS A 93 -25.52 -31.60 5.41
CA LYS A 93 -24.98 -32.88 5.87
C LYS A 93 -25.64 -33.34 7.18
N ASP A 94 -26.24 -32.40 7.92
CA ASP A 94 -27.18 -32.63 9.03
C ASP A 94 -28.61 -32.77 8.49
#